data_AF-A0A0F9GKV4-F1
#
_entry.id   AF-A0A0F9GKV4-F1
#
_cell.length_a   1.000
_cell.length_b   1.000
_cell.length_c   1.000
_cell.angle_alpha   90.00
_cell.angle_beta   90.00
_cell.angle_gamma   90.00
#
_symmetry.space_group_name_H-M   'P 1'
#
loop_
_entity.id
_entity.type
_entity.pdbx_description
1 polymer ?
#
loop_
_entity_poly.entity_id
_entity_poly.type
_entity_poly.pdbx_seq_one_letter_code
_entity_poly.pdbx_strand_id
1 'polypeptide(L)'
;MSEKTLPFPRGKTYGDRVVTLNDTTAKHLEGQIFEVEDTEHGTGMKVFLRCVKNDSGGSITSARRLYKFSTTDLLDFGRRISGLVHEDGMICKPMDDAYPVGTVIVDNDLFYVVEKGLCSITLEPTTVSLAAGDAVTTDQSGFLDGAVAGAGEYVVGIIDVDAAVASVDVVVHVAAGLVNSEA
;
A
#
# COMPACT_ATOMS: atom_id res chain seq x y z
N MET A 1 15.35 -2.53 15.22
CA MET A 1 14.15 -3.33 15.55
C MET A 1 14.54 -4.79 15.41
N SER A 2 14.02 -5.72 16.23
CA SER A 2 14.28 -7.14 16.01
C SER A 2 13.54 -7.60 14.75
N GLU A 3 14.18 -8.35 13.85
CA GLU A 3 13.51 -9.00 12.73
C GLU A 3 12.38 -9.90 13.26
N LYS A 4 11.14 -9.44 13.11
CA LYS A 4 9.96 -10.24 13.42
C LYS A 4 9.70 -11.14 12.23
N THR A 5 9.63 -12.44 12.47
CA THR A 5 9.18 -13.40 11.46
C THR A 5 7.76 -13.03 11.02
N LEU A 6 7.53 -13.02 9.71
CA LEU A 6 6.19 -12.76 9.16
C LEU A 6 5.19 -13.81 9.68
N PRO A 7 3.98 -13.41 10.10
CA PRO A 7 2.96 -14.35 10.59
C PRO A 7 2.43 -15.29 9.50
N PHE A 8 2.49 -14.86 8.24
CA PHE A 8 2.17 -15.64 7.05
C PHE A 8 3.03 -15.17 5.86
N PRO A 9 3.25 -16.02 4.84
CA PRO A 9 4.12 -15.67 3.70
C PRO A 9 3.68 -14.38 2.98
N ARG A 10 4.63 -13.64 2.39
CA ARG A 10 4.31 -12.54 1.47
C ARG A 10 3.54 -13.06 0.26
N GLY A 11 2.69 -12.21 -0.34
CA GLY A 11 1.85 -12.59 -1.48
C GLY A 11 0.75 -13.60 -1.15
N LYS A 12 0.53 -13.90 0.13
CA LYS A 12 -0.53 -14.76 0.68
C LYS A 12 -1.33 -14.01 1.71
N THR A 13 -2.52 -14.48 2.03
CA THR A 13 -3.32 -13.91 3.11
C THR A 13 -3.25 -14.79 4.35
N TYR A 14 -3.71 -14.28 5.48
CA TYR A 14 -3.83 -15.09 6.68
C TYR A 14 -4.90 -16.20 6.52
N GLY A 15 -5.97 -15.90 5.77
CA GLY A 15 -7.05 -16.81 5.41
C GLY A 15 -6.60 -18.05 4.64
N ASP A 16 -5.51 -17.98 3.88
CA ASP A 16 -4.92 -19.16 3.22
C ASP A 16 -4.53 -20.29 4.21
N ARG A 17 -4.42 -19.96 5.50
CA ARG A 17 -4.06 -20.90 6.58
C ARG A 17 -5.24 -21.26 7.50
N VAL A 18 -6.38 -20.57 7.40
CA VAL A 18 -7.48 -20.64 8.39
C VAL A 18 -8.84 -20.71 7.70
N VAL A 19 -9.70 -21.62 8.16
CA VAL A 19 -10.98 -21.95 7.51
C VAL A 19 -12.08 -20.88 7.69
N THR A 20 -11.98 -20.03 8.72
CA THR A 20 -13.00 -18.99 8.98
C THR A 20 -12.36 -17.76 9.61
N LEU A 21 -12.60 -16.60 9.02
CA LEU A 21 -12.14 -15.30 9.50
C LEU A 21 -13.34 -14.47 9.96
N ASN A 22 -13.11 -13.65 10.97
CA ASN A 22 -14.06 -12.67 11.48
C ASN A 22 -13.31 -11.46 12.03
N ASP A 23 -14.04 -10.44 12.45
CA ASP A 23 -13.48 -9.18 12.93
C ASP A 23 -12.47 -9.34 14.08
N THR A 24 -12.61 -10.37 14.92
CA THR A 24 -11.72 -10.63 16.06
C THR A 24 -10.54 -11.54 15.73
N THR A 25 -10.59 -12.23 14.59
CA THR A 25 -9.58 -13.21 14.21
C THR A 25 -8.25 -12.51 13.97
N ALA A 26 -7.21 -13.02 14.62
CA ALA A 26 -5.83 -12.52 14.53
C ALA A 26 -5.67 -11.00 14.78
N LYS A 27 -6.58 -10.37 15.54
CA LYS A 27 -6.57 -8.92 15.82
C LYS A 27 -5.24 -8.41 16.40
N HIS A 28 -4.52 -9.26 17.13
CA HIS A 28 -3.19 -8.94 17.67
C HIS A 28 -2.12 -8.69 16.60
N LEU A 29 -2.34 -9.11 15.34
CA LEU A 29 -1.43 -8.88 14.21
C LEU A 29 -1.71 -7.56 13.47
N GLU A 30 -2.91 -6.99 13.61
CA GLU A 30 -3.32 -5.78 12.90
C GLU A 30 -2.42 -4.58 13.24
N GLY A 31 -1.89 -3.92 12.22
CA GLY A 31 -0.98 -2.78 12.30
C GLY A 31 0.46 -3.12 12.68
N GLN A 32 0.81 -4.39 12.90
CA GLN A 32 2.21 -4.75 13.14
C GLN A 32 3.04 -4.52 11.88
N ILE A 33 4.23 -3.93 12.07
CA ILE A 33 5.21 -3.68 11.01
C ILE A 33 6.32 -4.74 11.09
N PHE A 34 6.66 -5.28 9.93
CA PHE A 34 7.68 -6.31 9.73
C PHE A 34 8.71 -5.81 8.73
N GLU A 35 9.98 -6.10 8.99
CA GLU A 35 11.09 -5.74 8.13
C GLU A 35 11.56 -7.00 7.40
N VAL A 36 11.59 -6.96 6.07
CA VAL A 36 11.92 -8.11 5.22
C VAL A 36 12.77 -7.67 4.02
N GLU A 37 13.47 -8.61 3.41
CA GLU A 37 14.19 -8.37 2.16
C GLU A 37 13.22 -8.14 1.01
N ASP A 38 13.53 -7.16 0.16
CA ASP A 38 12.80 -6.92 -1.06
C ASP A 38 13.26 -7.88 -2.18
N THR A 39 12.49 -8.95 -2.34
CA THR A 39 12.70 -9.96 -3.39
C THR A 39 12.11 -9.57 -4.74
N GLU A 40 11.26 -8.54 -4.80
CA GLU A 40 10.51 -8.21 -6.02
C GLU A 40 11.30 -7.28 -6.95
N HIS A 41 12.06 -6.34 -6.38
CA HIS A 41 12.82 -5.36 -7.17
C HIS A 41 14.31 -5.70 -7.32
N GLY A 42 14.79 -6.75 -6.64
CA GLY A 42 16.17 -7.24 -6.81
C GLY A 42 17.28 -6.26 -6.38
N THR A 43 16.95 -5.25 -5.58
CA THR A 43 17.87 -4.17 -5.17
C THR A 43 18.71 -4.52 -3.93
N GLY A 44 18.36 -5.60 -3.23
CA GLY A 44 18.95 -5.95 -1.92
C GLY A 44 18.54 -4.99 -0.79
N MET A 45 17.60 -4.08 -1.05
CA MET A 45 17.02 -3.22 -0.02
C MET A 45 15.98 -3.96 0.82
N LYS A 46 15.66 -3.39 1.98
CA LYS A 46 14.60 -3.89 2.83
C LYS A 46 13.29 -3.16 2.55
N VAL A 47 12.19 -3.90 2.61
CA VAL A 47 10.83 -3.36 2.60
C VAL A 47 10.21 -3.56 3.99
N PHE A 48 9.47 -2.57 4.44
CA PHE A 48 8.71 -2.62 5.68
C PHE A 48 7.26 -2.87 5.32
N LEU A 49 6.71 -3.96 5.82
CA LEU A 49 5.35 -4.40 5.56
C LEU A 49 4.50 -4.20 6.79
N ARG A 50 3.34 -3.57 6.62
CA ARG A 50 2.33 -3.46 7.67
C ARG A 50 1.25 -4.49 7.41
N CYS A 51 1.01 -5.35 8.39
CA CYS A 51 -0.10 -6.29 8.37
C CYS A 51 -1.40 -5.54 8.64
N VAL A 52 -2.36 -5.59 7.73
CA VAL A 52 -3.64 -4.89 7.82
C VAL A 52 -4.79 -5.85 7.58
N LYS A 53 -5.95 -5.53 8.15
CA LYS A 53 -7.20 -6.27 7.89
C LYS A 53 -8.00 -5.61 6.77
N ASN A 54 -8.59 -6.41 5.88
CA ASN A 54 -9.63 -5.95 4.99
C ASN A 54 -10.92 -5.76 5.78
N ASP A 55 -11.37 -4.51 5.86
CA ASP A 55 -12.56 -4.05 6.59
C ASP A 55 -13.43 -3.20 5.65
N SER A 56 -13.47 -3.59 4.36
CA SER A 56 -14.26 -2.90 3.33
C SER A 56 -15.72 -3.36 3.31
N GLY A 57 -16.09 -4.37 4.12
CA GLY A 57 -17.41 -5.01 4.10
C GLY A 57 -17.58 -5.96 2.90
N GLY A 58 -16.49 -6.27 2.19
CA GLY A 58 -16.48 -7.08 0.98
C GLY A 58 -15.09 -7.58 0.63
N SER A 59 -14.97 -8.28 -0.49
CA SER A 59 -13.66 -8.70 -0.99
C SER A 59 -12.99 -7.56 -1.75
N ILE A 60 -11.70 -7.34 -1.50
CA ILE A 60 -10.85 -6.47 -2.32
C ILE A 60 -10.02 -7.34 -3.26
N THR A 61 -9.71 -6.81 -4.43
CA THR A 61 -8.79 -7.46 -5.37
C THR A 61 -7.49 -6.68 -5.38
N SER A 62 -6.38 -7.40 -5.26
CA SER A 62 -5.04 -6.86 -5.45
C SER A 62 -4.91 -6.23 -6.83
N ALA A 63 -4.49 -4.99 -6.83
CA ALA A 63 -4.15 -4.21 -7.99
C ALA A 63 -2.95 -3.34 -7.61
N ARG A 64 -2.26 -2.81 -8.61
CA ARG A 64 -1.17 -1.84 -8.43
C ARG A 64 -1.73 -0.47 -8.10
N ARG A 65 -2.56 -0.41 -7.05
CA ARG A 65 -3.35 0.75 -6.63
C ARG A 65 -3.18 1.00 -5.13
N LEU A 66 -3.65 2.15 -4.71
CA LEU A 66 -3.57 2.65 -3.36
C LEU A 66 -4.83 2.32 -2.56
N TYR A 67 -4.61 1.85 -1.34
CA TYR A 67 -5.67 1.39 -0.43
C TYR A 67 -5.78 2.36 0.75
N LYS A 68 -7.00 2.83 1.01
CA LYS A 68 -7.28 3.78 2.08
C LYS A 68 -7.40 3.07 3.42
N PHE A 69 -6.87 3.69 4.48
CA PHE A 69 -7.13 3.21 5.83
C PHE A 69 -8.58 3.44 6.24
N SER A 70 -9.11 2.57 7.08
CA SER A 70 -10.39 2.80 7.76
C SER A 70 -10.24 3.96 8.74
N THR A 71 -11.26 4.81 8.78
CA THR A 71 -11.43 5.91 9.74
C THR A 71 -12.71 5.75 10.56
N THR A 72 -13.35 4.58 10.48
CA THR A 72 -14.61 4.27 11.18
C THR A 72 -14.41 4.35 12.69
N ASP A 73 -13.41 3.65 13.23
CA ASP A 73 -12.96 3.82 14.61
C ASP A 73 -11.55 4.44 14.67
N LEU A 74 -11.31 5.26 15.70
CA LEU A 74 -10.00 5.89 15.95
C LEU A 74 -8.84 4.88 16.02
N LEU A 75 -9.14 3.64 16.41
CA LEU A 75 -8.15 2.57 16.56
C LEU A 75 -7.91 1.75 15.28
N ASP A 76 -8.69 1.99 14.22
CA ASP A 76 -8.58 1.28 12.95
C ASP A 76 -7.50 1.86 12.04
N PHE A 77 -7.19 3.14 12.25
CA PHE A 77 -6.24 3.85 11.43
C PHE A 77 -4.86 3.18 11.49
N GLY A 78 -4.30 2.85 10.31
CA GLY A 78 -3.05 2.09 10.23
C GLY A 78 -3.17 0.61 10.61
N ARG A 79 -4.39 0.07 10.78
CA ARG A 79 -4.67 -1.34 11.09
C ARG A 79 -5.60 -2.00 10.10
N ARG A 80 -6.51 -1.23 9.51
CA ARG A 80 -7.57 -1.74 8.64
C ARG A 80 -7.67 -0.94 7.36
N ILE A 81 -8.03 -1.61 6.28
CA ILE A 81 -8.26 -1.05 4.96
C ILE A 81 -9.75 -1.07 4.67
N SER A 82 -10.33 0.09 4.36
CA SER A 82 -11.75 0.23 4.04
C SER A 82 -12.04 0.19 2.54
N GLY A 83 -11.02 -0.05 1.71
CA GLY A 83 -11.13 -0.22 0.26
C GLY A 83 -10.04 0.52 -0.52
N LEU A 84 -10.31 0.74 -1.80
CA LEU A 84 -9.49 1.60 -2.65
C LEU A 84 -9.70 3.08 -2.30
N VAL A 85 -8.69 3.90 -2.58
CA VAL A 85 -8.84 5.36 -2.59
C VAL A 85 -9.90 5.76 -3.63
N HIS A 86 -10.66 6.81 -3.33
CA HIS A 86 -11.75 7.33 -4.18
C HIS A 86 -11.84 8.87 -4.16
N GLU A 87 -10.89 9.54 -3.52
CA GLU A 87 -10.77 11.00 -3.44
C GLU A 87 -9.28 11.35 -3.44
N ASP A 88 -8.93 12.49 -4.03
CA ASP A 88 -7.54 12.94 -4.13
C ASP A 88 -6.94 13.19 -2.74
N GLY A 89 -5.65 12.86 -2.58
CA GLY A 89 -4.90 13.14 -1.35
C GLY A 89 -5.32 12.31 -0.13
N MET A 90 -6.14 11.26 -0.31
CA MET A 90 -6.47 10.34 0.80
C MET A 90 -5.22 9.66 1.37
N ILE A 91 -5.22 9.53 2.70
CA ILE A 91 -4.18 8.78 3.40
C ILE A 91 -4.30 7.29 3.06
N CYS A 92 -3.29 6.78 2.35
CA CYS A 92 -3.29 5.45 1.78
C CYS A 92 -1.90 4.80 1.82
N LYS A 93 -1.87 3.50 1.54
CA LYS A 93 -0.64 2.75 1.27
C LYS A 93 -0.88 1.77 0.11
N PRO A 94 0.15 1.47 -0.69
CA PRO A 94 0.03 0.47 -1.75
C PRO A 94 0.12 -0.93 -1.15
N MET A 95 -0.50 -1.89 -1.84
CA MET A 95 -0.37 -3.30 -1.50
C MET A 95 1.05 -3.80 -1.77
N ASP A 96 1.50 -4.79 -1.00
CA ASP A 96 2.80 -5.42 -1.23
C ASP A 96 2.93 -6.02 -2.64
N ASP A 97 4.07 -5.82 -3.30
CA ASP A 97 4.24 -6.22 -4.69
C ASP A 97 4.26 -7.73 -4.91
N ALA A 98 4.51 -8.48 -3.84
CA ALA A 98 4.50 -9.93 -3.83
C ALA A 98 3.10 -10.53 -4.08
N TYR A 99 2.02 -9.74 -4.00
CA TYR A 99 0.69 -10.21 -4.38
C TYR A 99 0.53 -10.17 -5.91
N PRO A 100 0.25 -11.32 -6.57
CA PRO A 100 -0.12 -11.31 -7.98
C PRO A 100 -1.38 -10.47 -8.19
N VAL A 101 -1.38 -9.60 -9.21
CA VAL A 101 -2.57 -8.84 -9.61
C VAL A 101 -3.75 -9.79 -9.83
N GLY A 102 -4.90 -9.46 -9.26
CA GLY A 102 -6.09 -10.32 -9.30
C GLY A 102 -6.25 -11.25 -8.10
N THR A 103 -5.28 -11.32 -7.18
CA THR A 103 -5.47 -11.99 -5.88
C THR A 103 -6.64 -11.37 -5.14
N VAL A 104 -7.59 -12.19 -4.71
CA VAL A 104 -8.76 -11.77 -3.95
C VAL A 104 -8.48 -11.90 -2.46
N ILE A 105 -8.70 -10.81 -1.72
CA ILE A 105 -8.58 -10.76 -0.27
C ILE A 105 -10.00 -10.59 0.26
N VAL A 106 -10.52 -11.63 0.91
CA VAL A 106 -11.88 -11.62 1.43
C VAL A 106 -12.01 -10.66 2.61
N ASP A 107 -13.25 -10.29 2.94
CA ASP A 107 -13.53 -9.46 4.10
C ASP A 107 -13.03 -10.13 5.39
N ASN A 108 -12.54 -9.34 6.34
CA ASN A 108 -11.90 -9.76 7.59
C ASN A 108 -10.56 -10.53 7.46
N ASP A 109 -10.04 -10.71 6.24
CA ASP A 109 -8.71 -11.31 6.07
C ASP A 109 -7.59 -10.32 6.35
N LEU A 110 -6.39 -10.82 6.65
CA LEU A 110 -5.18 -10.04 6.83
C LEU A 110 -4.25 -10.19 5.64
N PHE A 111 -3.65 -9.07 5.25
CA PHE A 111 -2.71 -8.96 4.15
C PHE A 111 -1.66 -7.88 4.45
N TYR A 112 -0.67 -7.74 3.57
CA TYR A 112 0.40 -6.74 3.74
C TYR A 112 0.24 -5.56 2.79
N VAL A 113 0.39 -4.36 3.34
CA VAL A 113 0.66 -3.12 2.59
C VAL A 113 2.10 -2.69 2.83
N VAL A 114 2.67 -1.96 1.87
CA VAL A 114 4.02 -1.40 2.00
C VAL A 114 3.94 -0.18 2.92
N GLU A 115 4.57 -0.28 4.09
CA GLU A 115 4.74 0.85 5.00
C GLU A 115 5.87 1.76 4.55
N LYS A 116 6.98 1.18 4.08
CA LYS A 116 8.18 1.86 3.59
C LYS A 116 8.96 0.94 2.64
N GLY A 117 9.51 1.48 1.57
CA GLY A 117 10.37 0.75 0.63
C GLY A 117 9.84 0.84 -0.79
N LEU A 118 10.45 0.08 -1.71
CA LEU A 118 10.03 0.08 -3.11
C LEU A 118 8.69 -0.63 -3.28
N CYS A 119 7.84 -0.05 -4.14
CA CYS A 119 6.58 -0.63 -4.56
C CYS A 119 6.18 -0.11 -5.94
N SER A 120 5.58 -0.98 -6.75
CA SER A 120 5.06 -0.69 -8.06
C SER A 120 3.60 -0.23 -7.97
N ILE A 121 3.31 0.96 -8.49
CA ILE A 121 1.98 1.57 -8.48
C ILE A 121 1.64 2.01 -9.91
N THR A 122 0.43 1.73 -10.37
CA THR A 122 -0.03 2.20 -11.68
C THR A 122 -0.20 3.71 -11.66
N LEU A 123 0.44 4.39 -12.61
CA LEU A 123 0.25 5.81 -12.90
C LEU A 123 -1.14 6.03 -13.52
N GLU A 124 -1.79 7.13 -13.16
CA GLU A 124 -3.08 7.49 -13.73
C GLU A 124 -3.06 7.53 -15.29
N PRO A 125 -4.21 7.35 -15.96
CA PRO A 125 -4.31 7.32 -17.42
C PRO A 125 -4.26 8.72 -18.06
N THR A 126 -3.34 9.57 -17.64
CA THR A 126 -3.09 10.91 -18.19
C THR A 126 -1.63 11.03 -18.63
N THR A 127 -1.39 11.83 -19.68
CA THR A 127 -0.02 12.03 -20.19
C THR A 127 0.70 13.04 -19.32
N VAL A 128 1.58 12.57 -18.45
CA VAL A 128 2.45 13.42 -17.63
C VAL A 128 3.83 12.78 -17.49
N SER A 129 4.84 13.61 -17.23
CA SER A 129 6.23 13.19 -17.03
C SER A 129 6.66 13.55 -15.61
N LEU A 130 6.85 12.53 -14.78
CA LEU A 130 7.45 12.64 -13.46
C LEU A 130 8.93 12.23 -13.57
N ALA A 131 9.81 12.99 -12.94
CA ALA A 131 11.23 12.70 -12.87
C ALA A 131 11.54 11.85 -11.63
N ALA A 132 12.65 11.10 -11.68
CA ALA A 132 13.21 10.49 -10.49
C ALA A 132 13.45 11.53 -9.40
N GLY A 133 12.98 11.26 -8.18
CA GLY A 133 13.04 12.19 -7.06
C GLY A 133 11.78 13.03 -6.83
N ASP A 134 10.81 13.01 -7.75
CA ASP A 134 9.53 13.71 -7.56
C ASP A 134 8.69 13.02 -6.48
N ALA A 135 8.18 13.81 -5.53
CA ALA A 135 7.21 13.37 -4.56
C ALA A 135 5.82 13.26 -5.21
N VAL A 136 5.08 12.22 -4.86
CA VAL A 136 3.82 11.86 -5.55
C VAL A 136 2.71 11.53 -4.57
N THR A 137 1.48 11.78 -5.00
CA THR A 137 0.25 11.57 -4.23
C THR A 137 -0.67 10.56 -4.94
N THR A 138 -1.88 10.39 -4.43
CA THR A 138 -2.91 9.53 -5.01
C THR A 138 -3.93 10.36 -5.77
N ASP A 139 -4.41 9.84 -6.90
CA ASP A 139 -5.59 10.33 -7.59
C ASP A 139 -6.90 9.78 -6.96
N GLN A 140 -8.04 10.29 -7.43
CA GLN A 140 -9.40 9.86 -7.07
C GLN A 140 -9.76 8.43 -7.50
N SER A 141 -8.92 7.74 -8.27
CA SER A 141 -9.13 6.35 -8.71
C SER A 141 -8.22 5.35 -7.99
N GLY A 142 -7.40 5.84 -7.05
CA GLY A 142 -6.38 5.07 -6.34
C GLY A 142 -5.17 4.69 -7.19
N PHE A 143 -4.93 5.41 -8.27
CA PHE A 143 -3.67 5.43 -8.99
C PHE A 143 -2.72 6.44 -8.38
N LEU A 144 -1.47 6.40 -8.82
CA LEU A 144 -0.54 7.48 -8.57
C LEU A 144 -0.94 8.70 -9.41
N ASP A 145 -0.99 9.86 -8.78
CA ASP A 145 -1.21 11.13 -9.48
C ASP A 145 -0.06 11.37 -10.48
N GLY A 146 -0.39 11.83 -11.68
CA GLY A 146 0.56 12.19 -12.71
C GLY A 146 1.28 13.52 -12.43
N ALA A 147 0.89 14.24 -11.39
CA ALA A 147 1.53 15.46 -10.94
C ALA A 147 2.43 15.26 -9.72
N VAL A 148 3.42 16.16 -9.59
CA VAL A 148 4.23 16.27 -8.37
C VAL A 148 3.33 16.75 -7.23
N ALA A 149 3.50 16.13 -6.05
CA ALA A 149 2.78 16.47 -4.83
C ALA A 149 2.86 17.97 -4.53
N GLY A 150 1.70 18.61 -4.40
CA GLY A 150 1.56 19.99 -3.96
C GLY A 150 1.81 20.14 -2.46
N ALA A 151 2.05 21.37 -2.00
CA ALA A 151 2.20 21.66 -0.58
C ALA A 151 0.92 21.33 0.19
N GLY A 152 1.03 20.64 1.33
CA GLY A 152 -0.10 20.26 2.17
C GLY A 152 -0.71 18.90 1.84
N GLU A 153 -0.29 18.25 0.75
CA GLU A 153 -0.81 16.94 0.34
C GLU A 153 -0.12 15.77 1.06
N TYR A 154 -0.78 14.61 1.09
CA TYR A 154 -0.19 13.40 1.65
C TYR A 154 0.63 12.67 0.59
N VAL A 155 1.94 12.65 0.80
CA VAL A 155 2.89 11.98 -0.08
C VAL A 155 2.83 10.47 0.15
N VAL A 156 2.60 9.75 -0.95
CA VAL A 156 2.66 8.29 -1.00
C VAL A 156 4.13 7.84 -1.00
N GLY A 157 4.96 8.51 -1.79
CA GLY A 157 6.38 8.24 -1.89
C GLY A 157 7.09 9.12 -2.91
N ILE A 158 8.26 8.67 -3.36
CA ILE A 158 9.12 9.36 -4.32
C ILE A 158 9.37 8.47 -5.54
N ILE A 159 9.26 9.00 -6.74
CA ILE A 159 9.55 8.26 -7.99
C ILE A 159 11.00 7.78 -8.02
N ASP A 160 11.21 6.48 -8.27
CA ASP A 160 12.55 5.88 -8.35
C ASP A 160 13.25 6.17 -9.68
N VAL A 161 12.49 6.10 -10.79
CA VAL A 161 12.98 6.29 -12.16
C VAL A 161 11.96 7.11 -12.94
N ASP A 162 12.44 7.97 -13.84
CA ASP A 162 11.61 8.79 -14.72
C ASP A 162 10.42 8.01 -15.30
N ALA A 163 9.23 8.57 -15.11
CA ALA A 163 7.96 8.02 -15.56
C ALA A 163 7.27 9.00 -16.52
N ALA A 164 7.16 8.63 -17.80
CA ALA A 164 6.59 9.50 -18.84
C ALA A 164 5.43 8.86 -19.61
N VAL A 165 5.01 7.65 -19.22
CA VAL A 165 4.00 6.87 -19.94
C VAL A 165 2.80 6.65 -19.03
N ALA A 166 1.63 7.12 -19.47
CA ALA A 166 0.37 6.95 -18.76
C ALA A 166 0.01 5.47 -18.59
N SER A 167 -0.72 5.12 -17.53
CA SER A 167 -1.25 3.76 -17.30
C SER A 167 -0.19 2.65 -17.26
N VAL A 168 1.04 2.97 -16.83
CA VAL A 168 2.08 1.99 -16.57
C VAL A 168 2.34 1.89 -15.07
N ASP A 169 2.83 0.74 -14.64
CA ASP A 169 3.34 0.59 -13.28
C ASP A 169 4.68 1.32 -13.16
N VAL A 170 4.77 2.21 -12.18
CA VAL A 170 5.99 2.96 -11.84
C VAL A 170 6.46 2.53 -10.46
N VAL A 171 7.78 2.48 -10.28
CA VAL A 171 8.38 2.12 -8.99
C VAL A 171 8.53 3.37 -8.14
N VAL A 172 8.05 3.28 -6.91
CA VAL A 172 8.01 4.38 -5.94
C VAL A 172 8.69 3.97 -4.64
N HIS A 173 9.55 4.82 -4.09
CA HIS A 173 10.03 4.74 -2.72
C HIS A 173 8.94 5.21 -1.76
N VAL A 174 8.14 4.28 -1.25
CA VAL A 174 7.10 4.56 -0.27
C VAL A 174 7.74 5.10 1.01
N ALA A 175 7.27 6.27 1.45
CA ALA A 175 7.78 6.91 2.65
C ALA A 175 7.26 6.22 3.91
N ALA A 176 8.08 6.14 4.96
CA ALA A 176 7.64 5.62 6.26
C ALA A 176 6.62 6.55 6.90
N GLY A 177 5.58 5.98 7.52
CA GLY A 177 4.53 6.76 8.15
C GLY A 177 3.71 7.56 7.13
N LEU A 178 3.20 8.70 7.57
CA LEU A 178 2.40 9.62 6.76
C LEU A 178 3.18 10.91 6.64
N VAL A 179 3.57 11.23 5.41
CA VAL A 179 4.36 12.42 5.12
C VAL A 179 3.46 13.42 4.43
N ASN A 180 3.42 14.63 4.97
CA ASN A 180 2.84 15.76 4.26
C ASN A 180 3.96 16.38 3.40
N SER A 181 3.75 16.60 2.11
CA SER A 181 4.67 17.38 1.27
C SER A 181 4.71 18.79 1.86
N GLU A 182 5.87 19.21 2.36
CA GLU A 182 6.04 20.35 3.26
C GLU A 182 5.21 21.60 2.89
N ALA A 183 4.72 22.27 3.94
CA ALA A 183 4.36 23.68 3.93
C ALA A 183 5.62 24.57 3.93
#